data_AF-M1ECW1-F1
#
_entry.id   AF-M1ECW1-F1
#
_cell.length_a   1.000
_cell.length_b   1.000
_cell.length_c   1.000
_cell.angle_alpha   90.00
_cell.angle_beta   90.00
_cell.angle_gamma   90.00
#
_symmetry.space_group_name_H-M   'P 1'
#
loop_
_entity.id
_entity.type
_entity.pdbx_description
1 polymer ?
#
loop_
_entity_poly.entity_id
_entity_poly.type
_entity_poly.pdbx_seq_one_letter_code
_entity_poly.pdbx_strand_id
1 'polypeptide(L)'
;IKVRISLKSALGEKAYEWNDNEMYFFQSSIAYAMREYFSKVKNQTIPFVGKDVRVSDLKPRISFNFIVTSPENMSDIIPRADVEEAIRKSRGRINDAFRLDDNSLEFLGIQPTLEPPYQPPVTIWLIVFGVVMGVVVVGIFLLIFSGIRNRRKNNQARSEENPYASVDLSKGENN
;
A
#
# COMPACT_ATOMS: atom_id res chain seq x y z
N ILE A 1 10.62 -27.61 4.76
CA ILE A 1 9.55 -26.58 4.69
C ILE A 1 8.86 -26.72 3.35
N LYS A 2 7.52 -26.60 3.30
CA LYS A 2 6.75 -26.69 2.05
C LYS A 2 6.55 -25.30 1.45
N VAL A 3 6.80 -25.18 0.15
CA VAL A 3 6.70 -23.93 -0.63
C VAL A 3 5.57 -24.04 -1.64
N ARG A 4 4.84 -22.94 -1.85
CA ARG A 4 3.84 -22.79 -2.91
C ARG A 4 4.07 -21.49 -3.64
N ILE A 5 4.09 -21.54 -4.97
CA ILE A 5 4.33 -20.37 -5.81
C ILE A 5 3.15 -20.19 -6.77
N SER A 6 2.61 -18.98 -6.80
CA SER A 6 1.46 -18.58 -7.62
C SER A 6 1.84 -17.51 -8.64
N LEU A 7 2.70 -17.87 -9.61
CA LEU A 7 3.23 -16.93 -10.61
C LEU A 7 2.15 -16.20 -11.42
N LYS A 8 1.16 -16.94 -11.95
CA LYS A 8 0.06 -16.34 -12.73
C LYS A 8 -0.80 -15.38 -11.91
N SER A 9 -0.95 -15.63 -10.61
CA SER A 9 -1.72 -14.76 -9.73
C SER A 9 -0.99 -13.44 -9.47
N ALA A 10 0.34 -13.47 -9.34
CA ALA A 10 1.15 -12.29 -9.06
C ALA A 10 1.44 -11.45 -10.31
N LEU A 11 1.74 -12.10 -11.43
CA LEU A 11 2.31 -11.44 -12.62
C LEU A 11 1.37 -11.43 -13.83
N GLY A 12 0.22 -12.11 -13.75
CA GLY A 12 -0.74 -12.20 -14.85
C GLY A 12 -0.11 -12.78 -16.11
N GLU A 13 -0.27 -12.09 -17.23
CA GLU A 13 0.27 -12.48 -18.53
C GLU A 13 1.80 -12.34 -18.64
N LYS A 14 2.43 -11.60 -17.73
CA LYS A 14 3.89 -11.40 -17.69
C LYS A 14 4.61 -12.44 -16.80
N ALA A 15 3.90 -13.49 -16.39
CA ALA A 15 4.48 -14.56 -15.59
C ALA A 15 5.57 -15.30 -16.38
N TYR A 16 6.76 -15.38 -15.80
CA TYR A 16 7.85 -16.20 -16.34
C TYR A 16 7.56 -17.69 -16.11
N GLU A 17 8.29 -18.54 -16.84
CA GLU A 17 8.22 -19.98 -16.67
C GLU A 17 9.13 -20.45 -15.53
N TRP A 18 8.61 -21.33 -14.67
CA TRP A 18 9.41 -21.93 -13.61
C TRP A 18 10.27 -23.07 -14.15
N ASN A 19 11.53 -22.77 -14.45
CA ASN A 19 12.51 -23.72 -14.98
C ASN A 19 13.63 -24.01 -13.96
N ASP A 20 14.62 -24.80 -14.37
CA ASP A 20 15.76 -25.17 -13.52
C ASP A 20 16.63 -23.96 -13.11
N ASN A 21 16.65 -22.90 -13.92
CA ASN A 21 17.37 -21.67 -13.58
C ASN A 21 16.67 -20.93 -12.42
N GLU A 22 15.34 -20.85 -12.45
CA GLU A 22 14.55 -20.29 -11.34
C GLU A 22 14.67 -21.14 -10.08
N MET A 23 14.75 -22.48 -10.23
CA MET A 23 15.02 -23.38 -9.11
C MET A 23 16.40 -23.14 -8.49
N TYR A 24 17.45 -23.03 -9.32
CA TYR A 24 18.79 -22.70 -8.85
C TYR A 24 18.85 -21.33 -8.18
N PHE A 25 18.16 -20.34 -8.75
CA PHE A 25 18.05 -19.01 -8.18
C PHE A 25 17.37 -19.07 -6.80
N PHE A 26 16.28 -19.84 -6.66
CA PHE A 26 15.59 -20.07 -5.39
C PHE A 26 16.52 -20.69 -4.35
N GLN A 27 17.21 -21.77 -4.70
CA GLN A 27 18.18 -22.41 -3.80
C GLN A 27 19.27 -21.44 -3.34
N SER A 28 19.76 -20.60 -4.27
CA SER A 28 20.76 -19.58 -3.97
C SER A 28 20.23 -18.48 -3.05
N SER A 29 18.98 -18.03 -3.25
CA SER A 29 18.31 -17.07 -2.36
C SER A 29 18.13 -17.62 -0.94
N ILE A 30 17.76 -18.90 -0.80
CA ILE A 30 17.66 -19.55 0.50
C ILE A 30 19.04 -19.70 1.14
N ALA A 31 20.06 -20.13 0.40
CA ALA A 31 21.43 -20.22 0.90
C ALA A 31 21.95 -18.85 1.38
N TYR A 32 21.65 -17.77 0.64
CA TYR A 32 21.94 -16.40 1.06
C TYR A 32 21.25 -16.05 2.38
N ALA A 33 19.94 -16.33 2.52
CA ALA A 33 19.20 -16.08 3.75
C ALA A 33 19.79 -16.82 4.96
N MET A 34 20.23 -18.06 4.76
CA MET A 34 20.91 -18.85 5.79
C MET A 34 22.25 -18.21 6.19
N ARG A 35 23.08 -17.78 5.23
CA ARG A 35 24.34 -17.05 5.53
C ARG A 35 24.08 -15.79 6.35
N GLU A 36 23.11 -15.00 5.93
CA GLU A 36 22.73 -13.74 6.58
C GLU A 36 22.26 -13.99 8.03
N TYR A 37 21.45 -15.03 8.24
CA TYR A 37 20.96 -15.41 9.56
C TYR A 37 22.09 -15.87 10.48
N PHE A 38 22.92 -16.81 10.05
CA PHE A 38 24.01 -17.33 10.87
C PHE A 38 25.05 -16.25 11.19
N SER A 39 25.35 -15.38 10.23
CA SER A 39 26.26 -14.26 10.44
C SER A 39 25.72 -13.25 11.45
N LYS A 40 24.44 -12.85 11.34
CA LYS A 40 23.87 -11.78 12.18
C LYS A 40 23.27 -12.23 13.51
N VAL A 41 22.83 -13.48 13.62
CA VAL A 41 22.10 -13.99 14.80
C VAL A 41 22.97 -14.93 15.62
N LYS A 42 23.69 -15.84 14.96
CA LYS A 42 24.54 -16.84 15.62
C LYS A 42 26.02 -16.40 15.70
N ASN A 43 26.39 -15.28 15.06
CA ASN A 43 27.76 -14.79 14.92
C ASN A 43 28.72 -15.84 14.33
N GLN A 44 28.22 -16.66 13.40
CA GLN A 44 28.98 -17.73 12.75
C GLN A 44 28.99 -17.52 11.23
N THR A 45 30.17 -17.69 10.62
CA THR A 45 30.33 -17.58 9.16
C THR A 45 30.31 -18.97 8.55
N ILE A 46 29.12 -19.42 8.15
CA ILE A 46 28.93 -20.71 7.50
C ILE A 46 28.66 -20.49 6.01
N PRO A 47 29.47 -21.04 5.08
CA PRO A 47 29.40 -20.71 3.66
C PRO A 47 28.33 -21.51 2.91
N PHE A 48 27.06 -21.44 3.31
CA PHE A 48 25.95 -22.15 2.62
C PHE A 48 25.88 -21.86 1.12
N VAL A 49 25.70 -22.88 0.30
CA VAL A 49 25.59 -22.78 -1.17
C VAL A 49 24.26 -23.39 -1.62
N GLY A 50 23.81 -23.12 -2.85
CA GLY A 50 22.57 -23.69 -3.39
C GLY A 50 22.48 -25.23 -3.31
N LYS A 51 23.62 -25.94 -3.38
CA LYS A 51 23.68 -27.40 -3.20
C LYS A 51 23.26 -27.90 -1.82
N ASP A 52 23.36 -27.04 -0.80
CA ASP A 52 23.01 -27.36 0.59
C ASP A 52 21.49 -27.23 0.81
N VAL A 53 20.77 -26.65 -0.16
CA VAL A 53 19.31 -26.52 -0.18
C VAL A 53 18.74 -27.63 -1.06
N ARG A 54 18.26 -28.70 -0.43
CA ARG A 54 17.73 -29.87 -1.14
C ARG A 54 16.23 -29.76 -1.33
N VAL A 55 15.79 -29.90 -2.56
CA VAL A 55 14.38 -29.82 -2.96
C VAL A 55 13.85 -31.22 -3.23
N SER A 56 12.63 -31.51 -2.78
CA SER A 56 11.89 -32.76 -3.01
C SER A 56 10.44 -32.48 -3.38
N ASP A 57 9.76 -33.48 -3.95
CA ASP A 57 8.31 -33.44 -4.24
C ASP A 57 7.87 -32.29 -5.16
N LEU A 58 8.65 -31.99 -6.21
CA LEU A 58 8.30 -30.96 -7.18
C LEU A 58 7.02 -31.35 -7.94
N LYS A 59 6.02 -30.45 -7.91
CA LYS A 59 4.74 -30.61 -8.61
C LYS A 59 4.55 -29.57 -9.70
N PRO A 60 3.71 -29.86 -10.73
CA PRO A 60 3.42 -28.92 -11.82
C PRO A 60 2.84 -27.56 -11.38
N ARG A 61 2.10 -27.50 -10.27
CA ARG A 61 1.57 -26.25 -9.70
C ARG A 61 2.63 -25.46 -8.92
N ILE A 62 3.92 -25.66 -9.22
CA ILE A 62 5.08 -25.07 -8.56
C ILE A 62 4.94 -25.15 -7.03
N SER A 63 4.92 -26.39 -6.56
CA SER A 63 4.96 -26.69 -5.13
C SER A 63 6.00 -27.75 -4.87
N PHE A 64 6.81 -27.57 -3.84
CA PHE A 64 7.86 -28.50 -3.47
C PHE A 64 8.17 -28.37 -1.98
N ASN A 65 8.84 -29.37 -1.44
CA ASN A 65 9.44 -29.31 -0.11
C ASN A 65 10.94 -29.02 -0.26
N PHE A 66 11.52 -28.34 0.72
CA PHE A 66 12.97 -28.25 0.80
C PHE A 66 13.48 -28.40 2.23
N ILE A 67 14.72 -28.85 2.34
CA ILE A 67 15.50 -28.93 3.57
C ILE A 67 16.86 -28.29 3.36
N VAL A 68 17.49 -27.82 4.44
CA VAL A 68 18.83 -27.24 4.41
C VAL A 68 19.77 -28.14 5.21
N THR A 69 20.92 -28.46 4.65
CA THR A 69 21.97 -29.25 5.32
C THR A 69 23.20 -28.40 5.64
N SER A 70 24.05 -28.88 6.53
CA SER A 70 25.36 -28.27 6.77
C SER A 70 26.25 -28.38 5.52
N PRO A 71 27.03 -27.35 5.16
CA PRO A 71 27.94 -27.42 4.01
C PRO A 71 29.07 -28.45 4.17
N GLU A 72 29.43 -28.76 5.41
CA GLU A 72 30.50 -29.71 5.75
C GLU A 72 29.99 -31.16 5.84
N ASN A 73 28.73 -31.35 6.23
CA ASN A 73 28.12 -32.66 6.40
C ASN A 73 26.69 -32.70 5.87
N MET A 74 26.49 -33.47 4.80
CA MET A 74 25.18 -33.64 4.15
C MET A 74 24.16 -34.44 4.98
N SER A 75 24.62 -35.19 5.99
CA SER A 75 23.74 -35.91 6.92
C SER A 75 23.27 -35.02 8.06
N ASP A 76 23.93 -33.88 8.27
CA ASP A 76 23.56 -32.90 9.29
C ASP A 76 22.52 -31.93 8.71
N ILE A 77 21.28 -32.06 9.19
CA ILE A 77 20.14 -31.28 8.73
C ILE A 77 19.95 -30.10 9.69
N ILE A 78 19.96 -28.89 9.14
CA ILE A 78 19.76 -27.68 9.94
C ILE A 78 18.35 -27.70 10.54
N PRO A 79 18.18 -27.39 11.84
CA PRO A 79 16.88 -27.37 12.49
C PRO A 79 15.89 -26.47 11.74
N ARG A 80 14.66 -26.97 11.59
CA ARG A 80 13.58 -26.25 10.89
C ARG A 80 13.35 -24.85 11.46
N ALA A 81 13.44 -24.68 12.77
CA ALA A 81 13.24 -23.39 13.44
C ALA A 81 14.25 -22.33 12.97
N ASP A 82 15.54 -22.69 12.87
CA ASP A 82 16.57 -21.76 12.38
C ASP A 82 16.32 -21.39 10.91
N VAL A 83 15.87 -22.35 10.09
CA VAL A 83 15.53 -22.10 8.68
C VAL A 83 14.31 -21.17 8.56
N GLU A 84 13.29 -21.36 9.39
CA GLU A 84 12.09 -20.51 9.41
C GLU A 84 12.44 -19.07 9.82
N GLU A 85 13.29 -18.89 10.84
CA GLU A 85 13.76 -17.56 11.25
C GLU A 85 14.61 -16.88 10.17
N ALA A 86 15.50 -17.64 9.52
CA ALA A 86 16.32 -17.12 8.43
C ALA A 86 15.46 -16.60 7.28
N ILE A 87 14.47 -17.39 6.86
CA ILE A 87 13.53 -17.01 5.79
C ILE A 87 12.69 -15.81 6.23
N ARG A 88 12.18 -15.79 7.46
CA ARG A 88 11.39 -14.67 7.99
C ARG A 88 12.18 -13.36 7.94
N LYS A 89 13.48 -13.39 8.28
CA LYS A 89 14.34 -12.21 8.28
C LYS A 89 14.68 -11.71 6.87
N SER A 90 14.84 -12.62 5.92
CA SER A 90 15.16 -12.29 4.52
C SER A 90 13.93 -12.29 3.60
N ARG A 91 12.72 -12.35 4.17
CA ARG A 91 11.47 -12.57 3.42
C ARG A 91 11.22 -11.54 2.33
N GLY A 92 11.32 -10.26 2.67
CA GLY A 92 11.17 -9.16 1.71
C GLY A 92 12.16 -9.29 0.54
N ARG A 93 13.43 -9.56 0.82
CA ARG A 93 14.46 -9.69 -0.23
C ARG A 93 14.26 -10.92 -1.12
N ILE A 94 13.79 -12.03 -0.57
CA ILE A 94 13.44 -13.23 -1.35
C ILE A 94 12.26 -12.90 -2.27
N ASN A 95 11.20 -12.31 -1.72
CA ASN A 95 10.02 -11.90 -2.47
C ASN A 95 10.38 -10.95 -3.63
N ASP A 96 11.18 -9.91 -3.35
CA ASP A 96 11.64 -8.94 -4.34
C ASP A 96 12.43 -9.59 -5.48
N ALA A 97 13.27 -10.59 -5.17
CA ALA A 97 14.07 -11.31 -6.15
C ALA A 97 13.21 -12.02 -7.20
N PHE A 98 12.06 -12.57 -6.79
CA PHE A 98 11.11 -13.25 -7.68
C PHE A 98 9.98 -12.37 -8.19
N ARG A 99 9.94 -11.09 -7.75
CA ARG A 99 8.84 -10.14 -8.00
C ARG A 99 7.50 -10.68 -7.50
N LEU A 100 7.54 -11.39 -6.38
CA LEU A 100 6.40 -12.00 -5.70
C LEU A 100 6.15 -11.28 -4.38
N ASP A 101 4.99 -11.53 -3.79
CA ASP A 101 4.60 -11.07 -2.47
C ASP A 101 4.38 -12.27 -1.51
N ASP A 102 4.06 -12.02 -0.25
CA ASP A 102 3.86 -13.10 0.73
C ASP A 102 2.65 -14.00 0.42
N ASN A 103 1.71 -13.52 -0.41
CA ASN A 103 0.52 -14.28 -0.82
C ASN A 103 0.81 -15.19 -2.02
N SER A 104 1.75 -14.80 -2.87
CA SER A 104 2.09 -15.52 -4.10
C SER A 104 3.30 -16.42 -3.94
N LEU A 105 4.22 -16.13 -3.00
CA LEU A 105 5.27 -17.05 -2.58
C LEU A 105 5.00 -17.43 -1.12
N GLU A 106 4.38 -18.58 -0.86
CA GLU A 106 4.05 -19.01 0.49
C GLU A 106 5.05 -20.04 1.03
N PHE A 107 5.54 -19.83 2.26
CA PHE A 107 6.24 -20.84 3.05
C PHE A 107 5.29 -21.36 4.14
N LEU A 108 4.83 -22.61 4.03
CA LEU A 108 3.87 -23.16 4.99
C LEU A 108 4.48 -23.24 6.40
N GLY A 109 3.87 -22.51 7.34
CA GLY A 109 4.31 -22.43 8.74
C GLY A 109 5.03 -21.13 9.09
N ILE A 110 5.40 -20.30 8.10
CA ILE A 110 6.01 -18.98 8.33
C ILE A 110 4.94 -17.92 8.10
N GLN A 111 4.72 -17.05 9.09
CA GLN A 111 3.75 -15.97 8.96
C GLN A 111 4.21 -14.94 7.91
N PRO A 112 3.29 -14.37 7.12
CA PRO A 112 3.58 -13.24 6.24
C PRO A 112 4.21 -12.07 7.01
N THR A 113 5.14 -11.39 6.36
CA THR A 113 5.77 -10.14 6.82
C THR A 113 5.13 -8.90 6.20
N LEU A 114 4.20 -9.05 5.25
CA LEU A 114 3.48 -7.93 4.66
C LEU A 114 2.84 -7.08 5.76
N GLU A 115 3.21 -5.79 5.77
CA GLU A 115 2.52 -4.79 6.56
C GLU A 115 1.04 -4.78 6.14
N PRO A 116 0.10 -4.57 7.09
CA PRO A 116 -1.30 -4.41 6.74
C PRO A 116 -1.43 -3.29 5.69
N PRO A 117 -2.34 -3.42 4.72
CA PRO A 117 -2.51 -2.42 3.67
C PRO A 117 -2.59 -1.02 4.27
N TYR A 118 -1.88 -0.06 3.67
CA TYR A 118 -1.88 1.32 4.13
C TYR A 118 -3.31 1.82 4.32
N GLN A 119 -3.68 2.09 5.57
CA GLN A 119 -4.94 2.74 5.89
C GLN A 119 -4.68 4.24 5.93
N PRO A 120 -5.31 5.03 5.05
CA PRO A 120 -5.13 6.47 5.10
C PRO A 120 -5.54 6.99 6.49
N PRO A 121 -4.79 7.94 7.07
CA PRO A 121 -5.02 8.42 8.44
C PRO A 121 -6.37 9.15 8.58
N VAL A 122 -7.03 9.48 7.47
CA VAL A 122 -8.36 10.06 7.42
C VAL A 122 -9.28 9.16 6.60
N THR A 123 -10.48 8.95 7.12
CA THR A 123 -11.51 8.19 6.41
C THR A 123 -11.95 8.97 5.17
N ILE A 124 -12.05 8.28 4.03
CA ILE A 124 -12.45 8.85 2.74
C ILE A 124 -13.75 9.67 2.87
N TRP A 125 -14.65 9.23 3.75
CA TRP A 125 -15.91 9.92 4.05
C TRP A 125 -15.72 11.32 4.64
N LEU A 126 -14.74 11.55 5.50
CA LEU A 126 -14.46 12.88 6.07
C LEU A 126 -14.02 13.89 5.00
N ILE A 127 -13.24 13.44 4.01
CA ILE A 127 -12.82 14.28 2.88
C ILE A 127 -14.05 14.69 2.06
N VAL A 128 -14.89 13.70 1.69
CA VAL A 128 -16.13 13.96 0.93
C VAL A 128 -17.06 14.89 1.70
N PHE A 129 -17.24 14.66 3.01
CA PHE A 129 -18.04 15.52 3.88
C PHE A 129 -17.52 16.96 3.91
N GLY A 130 -16.21 17.15 4.07
CA GLY A 130 -15.59 18.48 4.09
C GLY A 130 -15.80 19.26 2.79
N VAL A 131 -15.66 18.58 1.64
CA VAL A 131 -15.90 19.19 0.32
C VAL A 131 -17.36 19.59 0.16
N VAL A 132 -18.30 18.70 0.48
CA VAL A 132 -19.74 18.96 0.37
C VAL A 132 -20.16 20.12 1.27
N MET A 133 -19.73 20.12 2.53
CA MET A 133 -20.03 21.22 3.47
C MET A 133 -19.42 22.54 3.00
N GLY A 134 -18.21 22.53 2.45
CA GLY A 134 -17.58 23.72 1.88
C GLY A 134 -18.40 24.34 0.74
N VAL A 135 -18.86 23.51 -0.20
CA VAL A 135 -19.71 23.97 -1.33
C VAL A 135 -21.05 24.51 -0.82
N VAL A 136 -21.68 23.84 0.15
CA VAL A 136 -22.95 24.29 0.75
C VAL A 136 -22.79 25.65 1.42
N VAL A 137 -21.74 25.84 2.22
CA VAL A 137 -21.48 27.11 2.90
C VAL A 137 -21.24 28.23 1.89
N VAL A 138 -20.40 28.01 0.87
CA VAL A 138 -20.16 29.00 -0.20
C VAL A 138 -21.47 29.33 -0.93
N GLY A 139 -22.29 28.32 -1.24
CA GLY A 139 -23.61 28.52 -1.86
C GLY A 139 -24.53 29.39 -1.01
N ILE A 140 -24.61 29.14 0.30
CA ILE A 140 -25.41 29.94 1.23
C ILE A 140 -24.92 31.40 1.26
N PHE A 141 -23.60 31.62 1.35
CA PHE A 141 -23.05 32.98 1.34
C PHE A 141 -23.38 33.73 0.05
N LEU A 142 -23.23 33.10 -1.11
CA LEU A 142 -23.58 33.71 -2.40
C LEU A 142 -25.07 34.05 -2.49
N LEU A 143 -25.95 33.18 -1.98
CA LEU A 143 -27.40 33.44 -1.96
C LEU A 143 -27.77 34.61 -1.04
N ILE A 144 -27.18 34.71 0.15
CA ILE A 144 -27.41 35.82 1.08
C ILE A 144 -26.96 37.15 0.46
N PHE A 145 -25.74 37.20 -0.07
CA PHE A 145 -25.20 38.40 -0.69
C PHE A 145 -26.00 38.82 -1.93
N SER A 146 -26.39 37.85 -2.76
CA SER A 146 -27.24 38.10 -3.93
C SER A 146 -28.61 38.63 -3.50
N GLY A 147 -29.24 38.03 -2.48
CA GLY A 147 -30.53 38.47 -1.95
C GLY A 147 -30.52 39.90 -1.40
N ILE A 148 -29.49 40.26 -0.62
CA ILE A 148 -29.32 41.63 -0.09
C ILE A 148 -29.06 42.62 -1.23
N ARG A 149 -28.18 42.27 -2.18
CA ARG A 149 -27.88 43.13 -3.34
C ARG A 149 -29.11 43.35 -4.22
N ASN A 150 -29.92 42.32 -4.42
CA ASN A 150 -31.15 42.39 -5.22
C ASN A 150 -32.22 43.26 -4.54
N ARG A 151 -32.39 43.14 -3.21
CA ARG A 151 -33.26 44.05 -2.45
C ARG A 151 -32.79 45.50 -2.51
N ARG A 152 -31.47 45.76 -2.41
CA ARG A 152 -30.91 47.11 -2.53
C ARG A 152 -31.16 47.70 -3.91
N LYS A 153 -30.94 46.93 -4.98
CA LYS A 153 -31.23 47.35 -6.36
C LYS A 153 -32.72 47.62 -6.60
N ASN A 154 -33.62 46.76 -6.11
CA ASN A 154 -35.06 46.99 -6.25
C ASN A 154 -35.57 48.19 -5.44
N ASN A 155 -34.97 48.48 -4.27
CA ASN A 155 -35.30 49.67 -3.49
C ASN A 155 -34.77 50.97 -4.13
N GLN A 156 -33.61 50.92 -4.78
CA GLN A 156 -33.09 52.06 -5.56
C GLN A 156 -33.93 52.32 -6.82
N ALA A 157 -34.31 51.27 -7.56
CA ALA A 157 -35.20 51.41 -8.71
C ALA A 157 -36.58 51.99 -8.34
N ARG A 158 -37.16 51.57 -7.19
CA ARG A 158 -38.40 52.17 -6.66
C ARG A 158 -38.26 53.62 -6.17
N SER A 159 -37.07 54.04 -5.78
CA SER A 159 -36.79 55.41 -5.36
C SER A 159 -36.63 56.36 -6.54
N GLU A 160 -36.09 55.87 -7.66
CA GLU A 160 -35.94 56.65 -8.90
C GLU A 160 -37.27 56.82 -9.66
N GLU A 161 -38.21 55.88 -9.51
CA GLU A 161 -39.57 55.98 -10.07
C GLU A 161 -40.56 56.83 -9.23
N ASN A 162 -40.15 57.36 -8.07
CA ASN A 162 -41.05 58.16 -7.23
C ASN A 162 -41.10 59.63 -7.68
N PRO A 163 -42.20 60.12 -8.29
CA PRO A 163 -42.26 61.44 -8.95
C PRO A 163 -42.24 62.65 -7.99
N TYR A 164 -42.17 62.43 -6.68
CA TYR A 164 -42.31 63.48 -5.65
C TYR A 164 -41.09 63.66 -4.74
N ALA A 165 -39.95 63.03 -5.03
CA ALA A 165 -38.78 63.05 -4.14
C ALA A 165 -37.97 64.36 -4.12
N SER A 166 -38.26 65.33 -4.98
CA SER A 166 -37.48 66.58 -5.13
C SER A 166 -38.25 67.85 -4.76
N VAL A 167 -39.07 67.83 -3.70
CA VAL A 167 -39.66 69.08 -3.17
C VAL A 167 -38.78 69.59 -2.03
N ASP A 168 -37.85 70.47 -2.37
CA ASP A 168 -37.02 71.23 -1.42
C ASP A 168 -37.92 72.07 -0.49
N LEU A 169 -37.99 71.70 0.79
CA LEU A 169 -38.63 72.45 1.87
C LEU A 169 -37.68 73.53 2.44
N SER A 170 -37.06 74.32 1.55
CA SER A 170 -36.23 75.47 1.94
C SER A 170 -36.58 76.68 1.10
N LYS A 171 -37.76 77.28 1.33
CA LYS A 171 -38.07 78.62 0.84
C LYS A 171 -39.25 79.27 1.55
N GLY A 172 -38.95 80.27 2.40
CA GLY A 172 -39.82 81.39 2.80
C GLY A 172 -41.05 81.02 3.64
N GLU A 173 -41.57 81.85 4.54
CA GLU A 173 -41.47 83.29 4.65
C GLU A 173 -41.63 83.74 6.11
N ASN A 174 -41.11 84.94 6.33
CA ASN A 174 -41.08 85.68 7.56
C ASN A 174 -42.39 86.47 7.68
N ASN A 175 -42.99 86.52 8.87
CA ASN A 175 -43.59 87.71 9.53
C ASN A 175 -44.39 87.26 10.78
#